data_AF-A0A956KAX5-F1
#
_entry.id   AF-A0A956KAX5-F1
#
_cell.length_a   1.000
_cell.length_b   1.000
_cell.length_c   1.000
_cell.angle_alpha   90.00
_cell.angle_beta   90.00
_cell.angle_gamma   90.00
#
_symmetry.space_group_name_H-M   'P 1'
#
loop_
_entity.id
_entity.type
_entity.pdbx_description
1 polymer ?
#
loop_
_entity_poly.entity_id
_entity_poly.type
_entity_poly.pdbx_seq_one_letter_code
_entity_poly.pdbx_strand_id
1 'polypeptide(L)'
;MTSPSSRGRRAFLRAACAAAGVGVLLSRRDARADGEILEEARSQYNFIRVREFGSVRTMYFVAPDGTQYIESRVDRARPQSLDLDYTRTMMAGFLVRPDPRRLLMLGVGGGQMSNYLYARVPGLEIDAVDIDPEVIRLAQKYFDVPTGDPRYRCHADDARLFLERAAPGVTWDMIMLDAFRGVFVPYHLKTVEFYAACLKRLSPRGVVVANLHNVNRMYSYDRETLAAVFPNRYSFVSESGNQ
;
A
#
# COMPACT_ATOMS: atom_id res chain seq x y z
N MET A 1 35.89 -0.05 -77.72
CA MET A 1 36.87 0.92 -78.25
C MET A 1 37.03 2.06 -77.25
N THR A 2 38.24 2.21 -76.72
CA THR A 2 38.91 3.46 -76.26
C THR A 2 38.17 4.41 -75.30
N SER A 3 38.50 4.30 -73.99
CA SER A 3 39.36 5.22 -73.18
C SER A 3 39.39 6.75 -73.48
N PRO A 4 39.88 7.61 -72.54
CA PRO A 4 39.09 8.58 -71.79
C PRO A 4 39.74 10.00 -71.75
N SER A 5 39.33 10.83 -70.78
CA SER A 5 40.08 11.99 -70.21
C SER A 5 40.02 13.31 -71.03
N SER A 6 40.13 14.52 -70.47
CA SER A 6 40.76 14.94 -69.21
C SER A 6 40.35 16.35 -68.74
N ARG A 7 40.27 16.50 -67.41
CA ARG A 7 40.88 17.53 -66.52
C ARG A 7 40.74 19.03 -66.79
N GLY A 8 40.26 19.69 -65.73
CA GLY A 8 40.71 21.01 -65.22
C GLY A 8 39.76 21.42 -64.09
N ARG A 9 40.14 21.94 -62.91
CA ARG A 9 41.37 22.47 -62.32
C ARG A 9 41.19 22.39 -60.79
N ARG A 10 42.31 22.42 -60.07
CA ARG A 10 42.44 22.40 -58.61
C ARG A 10 41.74 23.58 -57.92
N ALA A 11 41.17 23.34 -56.75
CA ALA A 11 41.09 24.33 -55.68
C ALA A 11 41.26 23.63 -54.32
N PHE A 12 42.32 24.00 -53.61
CA PHE A 12 42.53 23.69 -52.20
C PHE A 12 41.57 24.53 -51.35
N LEU A 13 40.86 23.92 -50.41
CA LEU A 13 40.43 24.61 -49.20
C LEU A 13 40.56 23.68 -47.99
N ARG A 14 41.27 24.19 -46.99
CA ARG A 14 41.51 23.61 -45.68
C ARG A 14 40.28 23.79 -44.78
N ALA A 15 40.14 22.83 -43.86
CA ALA A 15 39.56 22.95 -42.52
C ALA A 15 38.05 23.25 -42.39
N ALA A 16 37.30 22.31 -41.79
CA ALA A 16 37.10 22.29 -40.34
C ALA A 16 36.27 21.04 -39.95
N CYS A 17 36.80 20.23 -39.03
CA CYS A 17 36.02 19.22 -38.32
C CYS A 17 35.03 19.95 -37.41
N ALA A 18 33.76 20.01 -37.79
CA ALA A 18 32.68 20.31 -36.85
C ALA A 18 32.21 18.99 -36.24
N ALA A 19 32.69 18.70 -35.04
CA ALA A 19 32.03 17.75 -34.15
C ALA A 19 30.65 18.32 -33.82
N ALA A 20 29.61 17.85 -34.52
CA ALA A 20 28.24 18.09 -34.10
C ALA A 20 28.02 17.28 -32.81
N GLY A 21 28.25 17.94 -31.67
CA GLY A 21 27.90 17.40 -30.37
C GLY A 21 26.45 16.98 -30.40
N VAL A 22 26.20 15.71 -30.05
CA VAL A 22 24.89 15.25 -29.61
C VAL A 22 24.60 16.07 -28.36
N GLY A 23 23.89 17.18 -28.54
CA GLY A 23 23.26 17.89 -27.45
C GLY A 23 22.29 16.92 -26.82
N VAL A 24 22.71 16.27 -25.74
CA VAL A 24 21.78 15.69 -24.79
C VAL A 24 20.99 16.88 -24.28
N LEU A 25 19.83 17.13 -24.90
CA LEU A 25 18.76 17.85 -24.22
C LEU A 25 18.47 16.99 -23.00
N LEU A 26 19.10 17.34 -21.89
CA LEU A 26 18.61 17.00 -20.57
C LEU A 26 17.24 17.69 -20.50
N SER A 27 16.22 16.98 -20.98
CA SER A 27 14.84 17.21 -20.60
C SER A 27 14.90 17.36 -19.09
N ARG A 28 14.69 18.59 -18.61
CA ARG A 28 14.24 18.80 -17.25
C ARG A 28 12.96 17.98 -17.19
N ARG A 29 13.00 16.79 -16.57
CA ARG A 29 11.79 16.13 -16.10
C ARG A 29 11.08 17.20 -15.29
N ASP A 30 9.95 17.68 -15.81
CA ASP A 30 9.15 18.67 -15.13
C ASP A 30 8.81 18.10 -13.75
N ALA A 31 9.38 18.67 -12.69
CA ALA A 31 9.03 18.33 -11.32
C ALA A 31 7.52 18.47 -11.05
N ARG A 32 6.79 19.13 -11.95
CA ARG A 32 5.33 19.27 -11.98
C ARG A 32 4.57 17.99 -12.35
N ALA A 33 5.20 17.01 -13.00
CA ALA A 33 4.54 15.75 -13.39
C ALA A 33 4.38 14.75 -12.23
N ASP A 34 5.17 14.91 -11.15
CA ASP A 34 5.28 13.90 -10.08
C ASP A 34 4.53 14.29 -8.78
N GLY A 35 3.68 15.32 -8.81
CA GLY A 35 2.98 15.86 -7.63
C GLY A 35 3.89 16.57 -6.62
N GLU A 36 3.30 17.41 -5.76
CA GLU A 36 4.00 18.08 -4.66
C GLU A 36 4.33 17.07 -3.56
N ILE A 37 5.57 17.08 -3.05
CA ILE A 37 5.94 16.33 -1.85
C ILE A 37 5.48 17.14 -0.64
N LEU A 38 4.53 16.60 0.13
CA LEU A 38 4.02 17.24 1.34
C LEU A 38 4.93 16.99 2.54
N GLU A 39 5.44 15.76 2.67
CA GLU A 39 6.38 15.38 3.73
C GLU A 39 7.15 14.11 3.38
N GLU A 40 8.37 14.02 3.91
CA GLU A 40 9.18 12.82 3.92
C GLU A 40 9.56 12.50 5.37
N ALA A 41 9.47 11.23 5.76
CA ALA A 41 9.83 10.76 7.08
C ALA A 41 10.63 9.46 7.00
N ARG A 42 11.58 9.27 7.92
CA ARG A 42 12.34 8.03 8.04
C ARG A 42 12.17 7.50 9.45
N SER A 43 11.74 6.25 9.56
CA SER A 43 11.68 5.52 10.82
C SER A 43 12.69 4.36 10.80
N GLN A 44 12.77 3.60 11.88
CA GLN A 44 13.52 2.33 11.90
C GLN A 44 12.92 1.27 10.95
N TYR A 45 11.69 1.48 10.50
CA TYR A 45 11.01 0.58 9.58
C TYR A 45 11.13 1.10 8.15
N ASN A 46 10.55 2.26 7.84
CA ASN A 46 10.34 2.69 6.46
C ASN A 46 10.93 4.06 6.16
N PHE A 47 11.23 4.29 4.88
CA PHE A 47 11.30 5.63 4.32
C PHE A 47 9.96 5.94 3.68
N ILE A 48 9.24 6.92 4.24
CA ILE A 48 7.87 7.26 3.90
C ILE A 48 7.85 8.59 3.16
N ARG A 49 7.06 8.69 2.11
CA ARG A 49 6.83 9.93 1.38
C ARG A 49 5.34 10.15 1.17
N VAL A 50 4.85 11.35 1.50
CA VAL A 50 3.50 11.80 1.16
C VAL A 50 3.57 12.76 -0.01
N ARG A 51 2.82 12.48 -1.08
CA ARG A 51 2.69 13.37 -2.23
C ARG A 51 1.24 13.72 -2.52
N GLU A 52 1.03 14.87 -3.14
CA GLU A 52 -0.26 15.33 -3.63
C GLU A 52 -0.18 15.74 -5.10
N PHE A 53 -1.10 15.21 -5.92
CA PHE A 53 -1.28 15.60 -7.31
C PHE A 53 -2.75 15.89 -7.56
N GLY A 54 -3.09 17.17 -7.75
CA GLY A 54 -4.48 17.62 -7.79
C GLY A 54 -5.16 17.32 -6.45
N SER A 55 -6.31 16.63 -6.48
CA SER A 55 -7.01 16.18 -5.27
C SER A 55 -6.47 14.87 -4.70
N VAL A 56 -5.58 14.17 -5.42
CA VAL A 56 -5.16 12.82 -5.04
C VAL A 56 -3.92 12.90 -4.17
N ARG A 57 -4.04 12.39 -2.95
CA ARG A 57 -2.95 12.30 -1.98
C ARG A 57 -2.54 10.84 -1.79
N THR A 58 -1.25 10.58 -1.86
CA THR A 58 -0.69 9.22 -1.86
C THR A 58 0.44 9.13 -0.85
N MET A 59 0.42 8.10 -0.02
CA MET A 59 1.52 7.69 0.84
C MET A 59 2.31 6.60 0.12
N TYR A 60 3.63 6.74 0.13
CA TYR A 60 4.55 5.78 -0.46
C TYR A 60 5.56 5.28 0.57
N PHE A 61 5.91 4.00 0.48
CA PHE A 61 7.21 3.52 0.96
C PHE A 61 8.22 3.59 -0.17
N VAL A 62 9.38 4.14 0.14
CA VAL A 62 10.45 4.41 -0.82
C VAL A 62 11.62 3.48 -0.53
N ALA A 63 11.93 2.59 -1.48
CA ALA A 63 13.04 1.67 -1.40
C ALA A 63 14.41 2.39 -1.51
N PRO A 64 15.52 1.74 -1.12
CA PRO A 64 16.86 2.32 -1.23
C PRO A 64 17.26 2.72 -2.67
N ASP A 65 16.73 2.03 -3.67
CA ASP A 65 16.94 2.33 -5.11
C ASP A 65 16.05 3.46 -5.64
N GLY A 66 15.19 4.04 -4.78
CA GLY A 66 14.25 5.10 -5.13
C GLY A 66 12.90 4.61 -5.65
N THR A 67 12.68 3.30 -5.78
CA THR A 67 11.38 2.73 -6.15
C THR A 67 10.32 3.12 -5.11
N GLN A 68 9.14 3.56 -5.57
CA GLN A 68 8.04 3.98 -4.71
C GLN A 68 6.91 2.96 -4.78
N TYR A 69 6.53 2.40 -3.63
CA TYR A 69 5.38 1.53 -3.48
C TYR A 69 4.22 2.32 -2.89
N ILE A 70 3.04 2.25 -3.52
CA ILE A 70 1.84 2.91 -3.00
C ILE A 70 1.37 2.11 -1.79
N GLU A 71 1.34 2.76 -0.63
CA GLU A 71 0.85 2.17 0.62
C GLU A 71 -0.58 2.64 0.92
N SER A 72 -0.94 3.84 0.47
CA SER A 72 -2.29 4.36 0.61
C SER A 72 -2.55 5.50 -0.35
N ARG A 73 -3.80 5.62 -0.79
CA ARG A 73 -4.22 6.64 -1.75
C ARG A 73 -5.63 7.12 -1.47
N VAL A 74 -5.80 8.43 -1.44
CA VAL A 74 -7.09 9.08 -1.23
C VAL A 74 -7.33 10.14 -2.29
N ASP A 75 -8.52 10.16 -2.86
CA ASP A 75 -9.01 11.33 -3.57
C ASP A 75 -9.70 12.26 -2.57
N ARG A 76 -9.09 13.39 -2.26
CA ARG A 76 -9.63 14.36 -1.29
C ARG A 76 -10.91 15.04 -1.77
N ALA A 77 -11.22 14.99 -3.07
CA ALA A 77 -12.52 15.43 -3.56
C ALA A 77 -13.63 14.39 -3.26
N ARG A 78 -13.25 13.14 -2.99
CA ARG A 78 -14.13 12.01 -2.66
C ARG A 78 -13.53 11.19 -1.50
N PRO A 79 -13.38 11.79 -0.30
CA PRO A 79 -12.61 11.19 0.80
C PRO A 79 -13.26 9.93 1.38
N GLN A 80 -14.54 9.68 1.07
CA GLN A 80 -15.25 8.44 1.42
C GLN A 80 -15.29 7.43 0.26
N SER A 81 -14.40 7.56 -0.72
CA SER A 81 -14.20 6.57 -1.76
C SER A 81 -12.94 5.78 -1.48
N LEU A 82 -13.02 4.47 -1.70
CA LEU A 82 -11.89 3.57 -1.65
C LEU A 82 -11.21 3.64 -3.03
N ASP A 83 -10.06 4.31 -3.14
CA ASP A 83 -9.43 4.59 -4.45
C ASP A 83 -8.76 3.35 -5.05
N LEU A 84 -8.07 2.57 -4.21
CA LEU A 84 -7.42 1.32 -4.60
C LEU A 84 -8.44 0.19 -4.68
N ASP A 85 -8.44 -0.57 -5.77
CA ASP A 85 -9.47 -1.58 -6.07
C ASP A 85 -9.52 -2.71 -5.03
N TYR A 86 -8.36 -3.19 -4.57
CA TYR A 86 -8.30 -4.25 -3.55
C TYR A 86 -9.00 -3.84 -2.25
N THR A 87 -8.95 -2.56 -1.87
CA THR A 87 -9.63 -2.06 -0.66
C THR A 87 -11.15 -2.19 -0.79
N ARG A 88 -11.71 -2.07 -2.00
CA ARG A 88 -13.12 -2.35 -2.29
C ARG A 88 -13.41 -3.85 -2.17
N THR A 89 -12.53 -4.70 -2.71
CA THR A 89 -12.64 -6.16 -2.61
C THR A 89 -12.62 -6.63 -1.15
N MET A 90 -11.80 -6.03 -0.29
CA MET A 90 -11.76 -6.34 1.15
C MET A 90 -13.09 -6.08 1.87
N MET A 91 -13.97 -5.23 1.31
CA MET A 91 -15.33 -5.04 1.86
C MET A 91 -16.20 -6.30 1.72
N ALA A 92 -15.80 -7.31 0.93
CA ALA A 92 -16.50 -8.59 0.84
C ALA A 92 -16.63 -9.31 2.19
N GLY A 93 -15.81 -8.97 3.19
CA GLY A 93 -15.98 -9.44 4.57
C GLY A 93 -17.37 -9.16 5.15
N PHE A 94 -18.02 -8.07 4.71
CA PHE A 94 -19.38 -7.71 5.13
C PHE A 94 -20.46 -8.65 4.59
N LEU A 95 -20.18 -9.45 3.55
CA LEU A 95 -21.10 -10.51 3.09
C LEU A 95 -21.21 -11.65 4.12
N VAL A 96 -20.14 -11.89 4.88
CA VAL A 96 -20.08 -12.94 5.90
C VAL A 96 -20.43 -12.38 7.29
N ARG A 97 -19.92 -11.18 7.60
CA ARG A 97 -20.21 -10.44 8.84
C ARG A 97 -20.76 -9.05 8.52
N PRO A 98 -22.09 -8.90 8.31
CA PRO A 98 -22.70 -7.62 7.89
C PRO A 98 -22.68 -6.55 8.98
N ASP A 99 -22.77 -6.96 10.25
CA ASP A 99 -22.86 -6.04 11.40
C ASP A 99 -21.70 -6.26 12.39
N PRO A 100 -20.44 -5.94 12.02
CA PRO A 100 -19.34 -5.94 12.97
C PRO A 100 -19.48 -4.75 13.92
N ARG A 101 -19.28 -4.97 15.23
CA ARG A 101 -19.23 -3.91 16.24
C ARG A 101 -17.79 -3.53 16.61
N ARG A 102 -16.87 -4.50 16.54
CA ARG A 102 -15.43 -4.28 16.80
C ARG A 102 -14.60 -4.82 15.65
N LEU A 103 -13.74 -3.98 15.10
CA LEU A 103 -12.83 -4.31 14.02
C LEU A 103 -11.38 -4.09 14.45
N LEU A 104 -10.52 -5.05 14.11
CA LEU A 104 -9.07 -4.92 14.22
C LEU A 104 -8.50 -4.74 12.81
N MET A 105 -7.91 -3.59 12.54
CA MET A 105 -7.18 -3.30 11.30
C MET A 105 -5.69 -3.49 11.57
N LEU A 106 -5.08 -4.48 10.91
CA LEU A 106 -3.66 -4.79 11.01
C LEU A 106 -2.94 -4.27 9.77
N GLY A 107 -2.16 -3.19 9.95
CA GLY A 107 -1.65 -2.32 8.90
C GLY A 107 -2.55 -1.10 8.73
N VAL A 108 -2.00 0.10 8.90
CA VAL A 108 -2.77 1.35 8.80
C VAL A 108 -2.54 2.02 7.46
N GLY A 109 -1.27 2.12 7.03
CA GLY A 109 -0.90 2.96 5.89
C GLY A 109 -1.42 4.39 6.08
N GLY A 110 -2.17 4.90 5.11
CA GLY A 110 -2.88 6.19 5.21
C GLY A 110 -4.32 6.06 5.72
N GLY A 111 -4.72 4.92 6.28
CA GLY A 111 -6.01 4.73 6.95
C GLY A 111 -7.24 4.70 6.03
N GLN A 112 -7.11 4.40 4.74
CA GLN A 112 -8.25 4.49 3.81
C GLN A 112 -9.41 3.58 4.18
N MET A 113 -9.15 2.28 4.39
CA MET A 113 -10.20 1.34 4.76
C MET A 113 -10.78 1.65 6.13
N SER A 114 -9.92 1.91 7.13
CA SER A 114 -10.37 2.19 8.49
C SER A 114 -11.15 3.51 8.59
N ASN A 115 -10.75 4.57 7.89
CA ASN A 115 -11.50 5.83 7.83
C ASN A 115 -12.83 5.66 7.10
N TYR A 116 -12.84 4.94 5.98
CA TYR A 116 -14.06 4.60 5.26
C TYR A 116 -15.06 3.87 6.17
N LEU A 117 -14.60 2.83 6.88
CA LEU A 117 -15.43 2.04 7.77
C LEU A 117 -15.90 2.84 9.00
N TYR A 118 -15.02 3.64 9.59
CA TYR A 118 -15.37 4.54 10.70
C TYR A 118 -16.47 5.54 10.32
N ALA A 119 -16.45 6.04 9.09
CA ALA A 119 -17.45 6.98 8.58
C ALA A 119 -18.76 6.29 8.15
N ARG A 120 -18.70 5.04 7.65
CA ARG A 120 -19.84 4.38 7.00
C ARG A 120 -20.54 3.32 7.84
N VAL A 121 -19.91 2.81 8.89
CA VAL A 121 -20.48 1.77 9.78
C VAL A 121 -20.77 2.40 11.14
N PRO A 122 -22.04 2.79 11.41
CA PRO A 122 -22.40 3.46 12.66
C PRO A 122 -22.04 2.64 13.89
N GLY A 123 -21.35 3.27 14.84
CA GLY A 123 -20.98 2.63 16.11
C GLY A 123 -19.87 1.58 16.02
N LEU A 124 -19.24 1.40 14.86
CA LEU A 124 -18.07 0.54 14.73
C LEU A 124 -16.91 1.09 15.56
N GLU A 125 -16.35 0.23 16.42
CA GLU A 125 -15.07 0.48 17.07
C GLU A 125 -13.93 -0.14 16.26
N ILE A 126 -12.87 0.62 16.07
CA ILE A 126 -11.69 0.24 15.28
C ILE A 126 -10.45 0.35 16.17
N ASP A 127 -9.75 -0.77 16.31
CA ASP A 127 -8.37 -0.82 16.74
C ASP A 127 -7.50 -0.91 15.47
N ALA A 128 -6.73 0.12 15.17
CA ALA A 128 -5.89 0.20 13.99
C ALA A 128 -4.42 0.10 14.41
N VAL A 129 -3.71 -0.94 13.98
CA VAL A 129 -2.37 -1.29 14.45
C VAL A 129 -1.38 -1.13 13.31
N ASP A 130 -0.36 -0.31 13.50
CA ASP A 130 0.79 -0.23 12.60
C ASP A 130 2.07 -0.36 13.41
N ILE A 131 3.06 -1.05 12.86
CA ILE A 131 4.35 -1.18 13.54
C ILE A 131 5.13 0.14 13.51
N ASP A 132 4.87 0.99 12.50
CA ASP A 132 5.61 2.21 12.24
C ASP A 132 4.86 3.44 12.80
N PRO A 133 5.33 4.05 13.90
CA PRO A 133 4.68 5.23 14.46
C PRO A 133 4.69 6.43 13.49
N GLU A 134 5.64 6.53 12.56
CA GLU A 134 5.67 7.59 11.57
C GLU A 134 4.56 7.43 10.52
N VAL A 135 4.15 6.19 10.22
CA VAL A 135 2.99 5.93 9.35
C VAL A 135 1.72 6.45 10.02
N ILE A 136 1.50 6.13 11.29
CA ILE A 136 0.33 6.61 12.05
C ILE A 136 0.33 8.14 12.13
N ARG A 137 1.46 8.75 12.45
CA ARG A 137 1.59 10.22 12.54
C ARG A 137 1.25 10.89 11.21
N LEU A 138 1.77 10.37 10.10
CA LEU A 138 1.48 10.90 8.76
C LEU A 138 0.03 10.63 8.34
N ALA A 139 -0.55 9.49 8.71
CA ALA A 139 -1.95 9.17 8.45
C ALA A 139 -2.90 10.13 9.16
N GLN A 140 -2.63 10.45 10.43
CA GLN A 140 -3.39 11.44 11.19
C GLN A 140 -3.22 12.85 10.63
N LYS A 141 -1.98 13.22 10.25
CA LYS A 141 -1.67 14.57 9.74
C LYS A 141 -2.24 14.83 8.34
N TYR A 142 -2.21 13.83 7.46
CA TYR A 142 -2.44 14.02 6.04
C TYR A 142 -3.61 13.23 5.45
N PHE A 143 -4.17 12.24 6.16
CA PHE A 143 -5.20 11.36 5.62
C PHE A 143 -6.46 11.29 6.48
N ASP A 144 -6.64 12.26 7.38
CA ASP A 144 -7.84 12.40 8.23
C ASP A 144 -8.12 11.18 9.12
N VAL A 145 -7.08 10.41 9.48
CA VAL A 145 -7.21 9.37 10.50
C VAL A 145 -7.62 10.02 11.83
N PRO A 146 -8.77 9.64 12.43
CA PRO A 146 -9.29 10.30 13.61
C PRO A 146 -8.33 10.25 14.82
N THR A 147 -8.29 11.35 15.56
CA THR A 147 -7.62 11.46 16.85
C THR A 147 -8.61 11.87 17.93
N GLY A 148 -8.64 11.17 19.05
CA GLY A 148 -9.42 11.56 20.23
C GLY A 148 -10.86 11.03 20.31
N ASP A 149 -11.39 10.37 19.28
CA ASP A 149 -12.65 9.61 19.39
C ASP A 149 -12.33 8.20 19.94
N PRO A 150 -12.92 7.76 21.07
CA PRO A 150 -12.67 6.44 21.64
C PRO A 150 -13.04 5.27 20.71
N ARG A 151 -13.87 5.48 19.69
CA ARG A 151 -14.21 4.46 18.68
C ARG A 151 -13.09 4.20 17.67
N TYR A 152 -12.10 5.07 17.55
CA TYR A 152 -10.98 4.88 16.63
C TYR A 152 -9.67 5.01 17.40
N ARG A 153 -8.96 3.90 17.59
CA ARG A 153 -7.72 3.84 18.36
C ARG A 153 -6.57 3.38 17.47
N CYS A 154 -5.57 4.22 17.31
CA CYS A 154 -4.32 3.85 16.64
C CYS A 154 -3.33 3.29 17.67
N HIS A 155 -2.67 2.18 17.33
CA HIS A 155 -1.67 1.52 18.16
C HIS A 155 -0.38 1.37 17.36
N ALA A 156 0.69 2.00 17.85
CA ALA A 156 2.04 1.80 17.33
C ALA A 156 2.63 0.51 17.94
N ASP A 157 2.31 -0.64 17.36
CA ASP A 157 2.74 -1.96 17.85
C ASP A 157 2.85 -2.98 16.71
N ASP A 158 3.57 -4.07 16.94
CA ASP A 158 3.57 -5.19 16.01
C ASP A 158 2.20 -5.89 16.03
N ALA A 159 1.64 -6.14 14.84
CA ALA A 159 0.30 -6.72 14.68
C ALA A 159 0.11 -8.06 15.42
N ARG A 160 1.13 -8.93 15.42
CA ARG A 160 1.06 -10.22 16.11
C ARG A 160 1.19 -10.03 17.60
N LEU A 161 2.16 -9.25 18.06
CA LEU A 161 2.35 -8.99 19.50
C LEU A 161 1.13 -8.31 20.12
N PHE A 162 0.55 -7.32 19.45
CA PHE A 162 -0.67 -6.65 19.88
C PHE A 162 -1.81 -7.65 20.11
N LEU A 163 -2.00 -8.56 19.14
CA LEU A 163 -3.06 -9.56 19.17
C LEU A 163 -2.83 -10.61 20.26
N GLU A 164 -1.59 -11.08 20.44
CA GLU A 164 -1.22 -12.04 21.48
C GLU A 164 -1.34 -11.44 22.88
N ARG A 165 -0.97 -10.15 23.06
CA ARG A 165 -1.00 -9.43 24.34
C ARG A 165 -2.37 -8.90 24.74
N ALA A 166 -3.35 -8.90 23.84
CA ALA A 166 -4.70 -8.42 24.17
C ALA A 166 -5.25 -9.11 25.42
N ALA A 167 -5.96 -8.38 26.28
CA ALA A 167 -6.47 -8.95 27.54
C ALA A 167 -7.40 -10.15 27.27
N PRO A 168 -7.49 -11.13 28.19
CA PRO A 168 -8.47 -12.21 28.07
C PRO A 168 -9.90 -11.68 27.84
N GLY A 169 -10.65 -12.33 26.96
CA GLY A 169 -12.01 -11.91 26.59
C GLY A 169 -12.09 -10.79 25.55
N VAL A 170 -10.99 -10.09 25.25
CA VAL A 170 -10.95 -9.15 24.12
C VAL A 170 -11.02 -9.93 22.81
N THR A 171 -12.09 -9.69 22.07
CA THR A 171 -12.36 -10.26 20.75
C THR A 171 -12.84 -9.21 19.75
N TRP A 172 -12.66 -9.49 18.47
CA TRP A 172 -13.12 -8.66 17.35
C TRP A 172 -14.08 -9.45 16.46
N ASP A 173 -15.08 -8.77 15.91
CA ASP A 173 -16.01 -9.34 14.94
C ASP A 173 -15.38 -9.46 13.55
N MET A 174 -14.40 -8.60 13.26
CA MET A 174 -13.70 -8.58 12.00
C MET A 174 -12.23 -8.22 12.23
N ILE A 175 -11.32 -9.04 11.69
CA ILE A 175 -9.89 -8.72 11.63
C ILE A 175 -9.55 -8.52 10.16
N MET A 176 -9.12 -7.33 9.78
CA MET A 176 -8.63 -7.02 8.44
C MET A 176 -7.10 -6.98 8.47
N LEU A 177 -6.46 -7.80 7.64
CA LEU A 177 -5.01 -7.88 7.51
C LEU A 177 -4.57 -7.25 6.19
N ASP A 178 -3.90 -6.10 6.30
CA ASP A 178 -3.32 -5.31 5.21
C ASP A 178 -1.94 -4.76 5.61
N ALA A 179 -1.05 -5.63 6.09
CA ALA A 179 0.24 -5.27 6.67
C ALA A 179 1.39 -5.40 5.66
N PHE A 180 1.28 -4.71 4.53
CA PHE A 180 2.32 -4.72 3.49
C PHE A 180 3.47 -3.77 3.80
N ARG A 181 4.65 -4.13 3.29
CA ARG A 181 5.80 -3.25 3.16
C ARG A 181 6.31 -3.37 1.73
N GLY A 182 5.85 -2.48 0.85
CA GLY A 182 6.03 -2.65 -0.58
C GLY A 182 5.31 -3.91 -1.07
N VAL A 183 6.06 -4.90 -1.57
CA VAL A 183 5.49 -6.15 -2.12
C VAL A 183 5.46 -7.32 -1.12
N PHE A 184 5.88 -7.10 0.13
CA PHE A 184 6.04 -8.17 1.12
C PHE A 184 5.16 -7.96 2.35
N VAL A 185 4.49 -9.03 2.78
CA VAL A 185 3.93 -9.15 4.14
C VAL A 185 5.01 -9.77 5.04
N PRO A 186 5.27 -9.25 6.25
CA PRO A 186 6.22 -9.82 7.19
C PRO A 186 5.93 -11.31 7.48
N TYR A 187 6.97 -12.15 7.45
CA TYR A 187 6.84 -13.61 7.53
C TYR A 187 6.08 -14.10 8.77
N HIS A 188 6.24 -13.44 9.92
CA HIS A 188 5.59 -13.83 11.17
C HIS A 188 4.08 -13.55 11.19
N LEU A 189 3.56 -12.80 10.20
CA LEU A 189 2.12 -12.57 9.96
C LEU A 189 1.53 -13.53 8.91
N LYS A 190 2.31 -14.53 8.47
CA LYS A 190 1.93 -15.49 7.44
C LYS A 190 2.07 -16.94 7.91
N THR A 191 2.04 -17.17 9.22
CA THR A 191 2.23 -18.52 9.80
C THR A 191 0.92 -19.08 10.33
N VAL A 192 0.86 -20.41 10.48
CA VAL A 192 -0.27 -21.11 11.10
C VAL A 192 -0.52 -20.57 12.51
N GLU A 193 0.53 -20.29 13.28
CA GLU A 193 0.42 -19.77 14.65
C GLU A 193 -0.19 -18.38 14.68
N PHE A 194 0.18 -17.50 13.74
CA PHE A 194 -0.42 -16.18 13.64
C PHE A 194 -1.90 -16.26 13.29
N TYR A 195 -2.26 -17.04 12.28
CA TYR A 195 -3.67 -17.22 11.92
C TYR A 195 -4.48 -17.90 13.03
N ALA A 196 -3.88 -18.85 13.75
CA ALA A 196 -4.50 -19.46 14.92
C ALA A 196 -4.70 -18.45 16.07
N ALA A 197 -3.77 -17.51 16.24
CA ALA A 197 -3.93 -16.40 17.16
C ALA A 197 -5.10 -15.51 16.73
N CYS A 198 -5.19 -15.12 15.44
CA CYS A 198 -6.35 -14.40 14.91
C CYS A 198 -7.66 -15.12 15.19
N LEU A 199 -7.74 -16.42 14.89
CA LEU A 199 -8.92 -17.25 15.14
C LEU A 199 -9.34 -17.25 16.61
N LYS A 200 -8.39 -17.35 17.55
CA LYS A 200 -8.64 -17.29 19.00
C LYS A 200 -9.18 -15.93 19.47
N ARG A 201 -8.97 -14.87 18.69
CA ARG A 201 -9.39 -13.49 19.00
C ARG A 201 -10.64 -13.05 18.23
N LEU A 202 -11.23 -13.93 17.44
CA LEU A 202 -12.52 -13.65 16.83
C LEU A 202 -13.66 -13.83 17.83
N SER A 203 -14.66 -12.96 17.72
CA SER A 203 -15.95 -13.17 18.39
C SER A 203 -16.67 -14.37 17.76
N PRO A 204 -17.75 -14.88 18.39
CA PRO A 204 -18.63 -15.83 17.73
C PRO A 204 -19.11 -15.28 16.39
N ARG A 205 -18.88 -16.05 15.31
CA ARG A 205 -19.15 -15.64 13.92
C ARG A 205 -18.28 -14.48 13.41
N GLY A 206 -17.13 -14.24 14.03
CA GLY A 206 -16.15 -13.30 13.52
C GLY A 206 -15.48 -13.81 12.24
N VAL A 207 -14.86 -12.89 11.49
CA VAL A 207 -14.19 -13.20 10.22
C VAL A 207 -12.80 -12.56 10.15
N VAL A 208 -11.85 -13.25 9.51
CA VAL A 208 -10.60 -12.65 9.05
C VAL A 208 -10.73 -12.34 7.56
N VAL A 209 -10.37 -11.12 7.17
CA VAL A 209 -10.23 -10.69 5.78
C VAL A 209 -8.76 -10.35 5.56
N ALA A 210 -8.09 -11.03 4.65
CA ALA A 210 -6.66 -10.83 4.41
C ALA A 210 -6.44 -10.46 2.94
N ASN A 211 -5.70 -9.38 2.71
CA ASN A 211 -5.19 -9.04 1.38
C ASN A 211 -3.97 -9.92 1.05
N LEU A 212 -4.04 -10.65 -0.06
CA LEU A 212 -2.99 -11.54 -0.55
C LEU A 212 -2.56 -11.11 -1.96
N HIS A 213 -1.28 -10.79 -2.11
CA HIS A 213 -0.69 -10.56 -3.43
C HIS A 213 -0.59 -11.88 -4.20
N ASN A 214 -1.37 -12.02 -5.27
CA ASN A 214 -1.44 -13.24 -6.07
C ASN A 214 -0.28 -13.42 -7.07
N VAL A 215 0.53 -12.37 -7.27
CA VAL A 215 1.64 -12.36 -8.24
C VAL A 215 2.97 -12.88 -7.69
N ASN A 216 3.03 -13.25 -6.41
CA ASN A 216 4.25 -13.75 -5.80
C ASN A 216 4.28 -15.30 -5.72
N ARG A 217 5.48 -15.87 -5.65
CA ARG A 217 5.66 -17.34 -5.54
C ARG A 217 5.07 -17.93 -4.25
N MET A 218 4.89 -17.10 -3.23
CA MET A 218 4.37 -17.51 -1.92
C MET A 218 2.84 -17.66 -1.92
N TYR A 219 2.13 -17.12 -2.89
CA TYR A 219 0.66 -17.06 -2.90
C TYR A 219 -0.01 -18.42 -2.69
N SER A 220 0.47 -19.48 -3.34
CA SER A 220 -0.07 -20.83 -3.13
C SER A 220 0.13 -21.31 -1.68
N TYR A 221 1.32 -21.10 -1.12
CA TYR A 221 1.66 -21.46 0.26
C TYR A 221 0.89 -20.64 1.29
N ASP A 222 0.65 -19.35 1.03
CA ASP A 222 -0.12 -18.48 1.91
C ASP A 222 -1.57 -18.98 2.04
N ARG A 223 -2.15 -19.44 0.92
CA ARG A 223 -3.50 -20.02 0.89
C ARG A 223 -3.57 -21.35 1.64
N GLU A 224 -2.58 -22.23 1.49
CA GLU A 224 -2.51 -23.48 2.25
C GLU A 224 -2.35 -23.21 3.75
N THR A 225 -1.55 -22.21 4.12
CA THR A 225 -1.34 -21.82 5.52
C THR A 225 -2.63 -21.28 6.16
N LEU A 226 -3.40 -20.46 5.42
CA LEU A 226 -4.73 -20.04 5.84
C LEU A 226 -5.70 -21.23 5.96
N ALA A 227 -5.68 -22.14 4.98
CA ALA A 227 -6.58 -23.30 4.95
C ALA A 227 -6.33 -24.29 6.10
N ALA A 228 -5.09 -24.35 6.63
CA ALA A 228 -4.76 -25.16 7.80
C ALA A 228 -5.45 -24.67 9.09
N VAL A 229 -5.89 -23.41 9.15
CA VAL A 229 -6.53 -22.81 10.34
C VAL A 229 -8.03 -22.54 10.11
N PHE A 230 -8.41 -22.08 8.92
CA PHE A 230 -9.77 -21.67 8.60
C PHE A 230 -10.46 -22.70 7.68
N PRO A 231 -11.41 -23.49 8.18
CA PRO A 231 -12.07 -24.53 7.37
C PRO A 231 -12.96 -23.93 6.28
N ASN A 232 -13.61 -22.79 6.55
CA ASN A 232 -14.44 -22.07 5.59
C ASN A 232 -13.67 -20.87 5.04
N ARG A 233 -13.55 -20.78 3.71
CA ARG A 233 -12.83 -19.71 3.04
C ARG A 233 -13.51 -19.30 1.74
N TYR A 234 -13.50 -18.01 1.47
CA TYR A 234 -13.96 -17.42 0.22
C TYR A 234 -12.79 -16.63 -0.36
N SER A 235 -12.63 -16.72 -1.67
CA SER A 235 -11.56 -16.05 -2.41
C SER A 235 -12.22 -15.06 -3.36
N PHE A 236 -11.87 -13.79 -3.26
CA PHE A 236 -12.25 -12.75 -4.19
C PHE A 236 -11.00 -12.31 -4.96
N VAL A 237 -11.14 -11.70 -6.13
CA VAL A 237 -10.00 -11.19 -6.91
C VAL A 237 -10.37 -9.80 -7.36
N SER A 238 -9.51 -8.83 -7.06
CA SER A 238 -9.64 -7.44 -7.47
C SER A 238 -9.33 -7.30 -8.96
N GLU A 239 -9.69 -6.16 -9.54
CA GLU A 239 -9.47 -5.87 -10.97
C GLU A 239 -7.98 -5.88 -11.32
N SER A 240 -7.11 -5.44 -10.40
CA SER A 240 -5.65 -5.47 -10.49
C SER A 240 -5.04 -6.84 -10.17
N GLY A 241 -5.86 -7.81 -9.77
CA GLY A 241 -5.46 -9.19 -9.52
C GLY A 241 -5.23 -9.54 -8.06
N ASN A 242 -5.14 -8.59 -7.13
CA ASN A 242 -4.98 -8.92 -5.70
C ASN A 242 -6.16 -9.74 -5.18
N GLN A 243 -5.91 -10.70 -4.29
CA GLN A 243 -6.95 -11.55 -3.68
C GLN A 243 -7.29 -11.11 -2.27
#